data_AF-X1HJS9-F1
#
_entry.id   AF-X1HJS9-F1
#
_cell.length_a   1.000
_cell.length_b   1.000
_cell.length_c   1.000
_cell.angle_alpha   90.00
_cell.angle_beta   90.00
_cell.angle_gamma   90.00
#
_symmetry.space_group_name_H-M   'P 1'
#
loop_
_entity.id
_entity.type
_entity.pdbx_description
1 polymer ?
#
loop_
_entity_poly.entity_id
_entity_poly.type
_entity_poly.pdbx_seq_one_letter_code
_entity_poly.pdbx_strand_id
1 'polypeptide(L)'
;TLAWIMYADDNEGKLVKAWVVGLPSTIDPWVEPHGASWVYVVGSNDTELRKMAAMEKGLLFPYVKNAKLYKCPTGERGETVTYHIMISMGGTVHDDVDKSKINKNKEQIRRPSDKFVFVDEGVAPPHSPWAQHPTHRTWWDQPTNRHGNGTNFSFADGHSEYYKWRNKATIELANGPGSGWVNRSAEDSAEDYDWLVRGLFGRLYY
;
A
#
# COMPACT_ATOMS: atom_id res chain seq x y z
N THR A 1 2.26 7.89 8.32
CA THR A 1 0.87 8.38 8.17
C THR A 1 0.70 9.86 8.46
N LEU A 2 1.34 10.43 9.49
CA LEU A 2 1.24 11.88 9.74
C LEU A 2 1.57 12.75 8.50
N ALA A 3 2.64 12.44 7.77
CA ALA A 3 2.98 13.13 6.52
C ALA A 3 1.86 13.06 5.45
N TRP A 4 1.11 11.96 5.41
CA TRP A 4 -0.02 11.79 4.49
C TRP A 4 -1.23 12.66 4.92
N ILE A 5 -1.45 12.82 6.23
CA ILE A 5 -2.47 13.73 6.78
C ILE A 5 -2.09 15.18 6.46
N MET A 6 -0.85 15.57 6.74
CA MET A 6 -0.34 16.93 6.46
C MET A 6 -0.41 17.27 4.97
N TYR A 7 -0.06 16.32 4.09
CA TYR A 7 -0.24 16.51 2.65
C TYR A 7 -1.70 16.81 2.32
N ALA A 8 -2.65 16.03 2.85
CA ALA A 8 -4.06 16.26 2.57
C ALA A 8 -4.52 17.62 3.11
N ASP A 9 -4.08 18.03 4.30
CA ASP A 9 -4.39 19.34 4.88
C ASP A 9 -3.95 20.50 3.98
N ASP A 10 -2.74 20.43 3.42
CA ASP A 10 -2.20 21.43 2.50
C ASP A 10 -2.81 21.40 1.09
N ASN A 11 -3.55 20.33 0.76
CA ASN A 11 -4.11 20.09 -0.58
C ASN A 11 -5.64 20.03 -0.58
N GLU A 12 -6.31 20.86 0.23
CA GLU A 12 -7.79 20.94 0.31
C GLU A 12 -8.46 19.59 0.64
N GLY A 13 -7.79 18.78 1.46
CA GLY A 13 -8.21 17.43 1.82
C GLY A 13 -7.93 16.36 0.76
N LYS A 14 -7.42 16.70 -0.43
CA LYS A 14 -7.12 15.73 -1.49
C LYS A 14 -6.05 14.76 -1.03
N LEU A 15 -6.32 13.46 -1.15
CA LEU A 15 -5.38 12.42 -0.81
C LEU A 15 -4.30 12.30 -1.89
N VAL A 16 -3.07 12.03 -1.47
CA VAL A 16 -1.98 11.69 -2.38
C VAL A 16 -2.32 10.41 -3.15
N LYS A 17 -1.82 10.26 -4.37
CA LYS A 17 -2.03 9.04 -5.15
C LYS A 17 -1.28 7.88 -4.49
N ALA A 18 -1.95 6.72 -4.40
CA ALA A 18 -1.41 5.52 -3.75
C ALA A 18 -0.35 4.78 -4.58
N TRP A 19 -0.33 5.02 -5.89
CA TRP A 19 0.51 4.29 -6.85
C TRP A 19 2.00 4.50 -6.61
N VAL A 20 2.78 3.43 -6.69
CA VAL A 20 4.24 3.52 -6.75
C VAL A 20 4.65 3.70 -8.21
N VAL A 21 5.33 4.81 -8.55
CA VAL A 21 5.63 5.14 -9.96
C VAL A 21 7.14 5.05 -10.22
N GLY A 22 7.54 4.51 -11.37
CA GLY A 22 8.93 4.57 -11.84
C GLY A 22 9.38 6.02 -12.11
N LEU A 23 10.67 6.34 -11.97
CA LEU A 23 11.15 7.67 -12.38
C LEU A 23 10.93 7.92 -13.90
N PRO A 24 10.69 9.18 -14.34
CA PRO A 24 10.31 9.52 -15.72
C PRO A 24 11.33 9.23 -16.85
N SER A 25 12.35 8.38 -16.67
CA SER A 25 13.27 7.96 -17.73
C SER A 25 12.99 6.56 -18.29
N THR A 26 11.94 5.88 -17.81
CA THR A 26 11.50 4.55 -18.27
C THR A 26 9.98 4.52 -18.34
N ILE A 27 9.39 5.35 -19.21
CA ILE A 27 7.93 5.40 -19.40
C ILE A 27 7.51 4.09 -20.05
N ASP A 28 7.02 3.18 -19.22
CA ASP A 28 6.20 2.06 -19.64
C ASP A 28 4.88 2.65 -20.20
N PRO A 29 4.48 2.32 -21.44
CA PRO A 29 3.25 2.84 -22.06
C PRO A 29 1.95 2.38 -21.38
N TRP A 30 2.00 1.43 -20.44
CA TRP A 30 0.88 1.07 -19.56
C TRP A 30 0.80 1.94 -18.29
N VAL A 31 1.84 2.73 -18.02
CA VAL A 31 1.84 3.83 -17.05
C VAL A 31 1.28 5.05 -17.78
N GLU A 32 -0.04 5.07 -18.02
CA GLU A 32 -0.73 6.33 -18.31
C GLU A 32 -0.31 7.38 -17.26
N PRO A 33 -0.37 8.70 -17.53
CA PRO A 33 0.35 9.72 -16.77
C PRO A 33 -0.21 9.82 -15.35
N HIS A 34 0.24 8.96 -14.44
CA HIS A 34 -0.20 8.95 -13.04
C HIS A 34 0.24 10.22 -12.31
N GLY A 35 0.89 11.17 -12.98
CA GLY A 35 1.24 12.48 -12.45
C GLY A 35 2.14 12.34 -11.22
N ALA A 36 2.08 13.32 -10.34
CA ALA A 36 2.82 13.26 -9.10
C ALA A 36 2.22 12.20 -8.14
N SER A 37 3.08 11.38 -7.54
CA SER A 37 2.68 10.31 -6.61
C SER A 37 3.39 10.39 -5.27
N TRP A 38 2.92 9.61 -4.27
CA TRP A 38 3.45 9.65 -2.91
C TRP A 38 4.94 9.27 -2.84
N VAL A 39 5.37 8.36 -3.72
CA VAL A 39 6.75 7.89 -3.84
C VAL A 39 7.08 7.55 -5.29
N TYR A 40 8.37 7.65 -5.62
CA TYR A 40 8.93 7.08 -6.84
C TYR A 40 9.98 6.02 -6.51
N VAL A 41 10.04 4.98 -7.33
CA VAL A 41 11.04 3.91 -7.24
C VAL A 41 11.78 3.74 -8.56
N VAL A 42 12.88 3.01 -8.54
CA VAL A 42 13.68 2.64 -9.72
C VAL A 42 14.00 1.15 -9.65
N GLY A 43 14.68 0.60 -10.65
CA GLY A 43 14.94 -0.83 -10.74
C GLY A 43 15.72 -1.35 -9.53
N SER A 44 15.50 -2.63 -9.20
CA SER A 44 16.20 -3.29 -8.08
C SER A 44 17.73 -3.27 -8.21
N ASN A 45 18.22 -3.30 -9.45
CA ASN A 45 19.64 -3.24 -9.81
C ASN A 45 20.23 -1.82 -9.85
N ASP A 46 19.42 -0.75 -9.67
CA ASP A 46 19.94 0.61 -9.61
C ASP A 46 20.74 0.85 -8.32
N THR A 47 21.60 1.87 -8.34
CA THR A 47 22.41 2.26 -7.17
C THR A 47 21.53 2.78 -6.03
N GLU A 48 21.98 2.56 -4.79
CA GLU A 48 21.28 3.08 -3.59
C GLU A 48 21.08 4.60 -3.66
N LEU A 49 22.04 5.34 -4.20
CA LEU A 49 21.92 6.78 -4.42
C LEU A 49 20.76 7.13 -5.36
N ARG A 50 20.59 6.39 -6.46
CA ARG A 50 19.51 6.61 -7.42
C ARG A 50 18.15 6.23 -6.86
N LYS A 51 18.08 5.16 -6.06
CA LYS A 51 16.86 4.77 -5.34
C LYS A 51 16.44 5.83 -4.31
N MET A 52 17.39 6.34 -3.52
CA MET A 52 17.13 7.44 -2.59
C MET A 52 16.64 8.68 -3.35
N ALA A 53 17.36 9.12 -4.38
CA ALA A 53 16.97 10.29 -5.17
C ALA A 53 15.60 10.13 -5.87
N ALA A 54 15.15 8.90 -6.15
CA ALA A 54 13.81 8.64 -6.65
C ALA A 54 12.76 8.88 -5.56
N MET A 55 12.92 8.23 -4.41
CA MET A 55 12.03 8.36 -3.27
C MET A 55 11.88 9.82 -2.82
N GLU A 56 12.97 10.58 -2.81
CA GLU A 56 12.99 12.00 -2.41
C GLU A 56 12.16 12.91 -3.32
N LYS A 57 11.83 12.47 -4.54
CA LYS A 57 10.93 13.20 -5.45
C LYS A 57 9.45 12.95 -5.16
N GLY A 58 9.12 11.99 -4.28
CA GLY A 58 7.75 11.67 -3.91
C GLY A 58 7.05 12.81 -3.19
N LEU A 59 5.75 12.96 -3.40
CA LEU A 59 4.94 14.04 -2.81
C LEU A 59 4.92 14.06 -1.29
N LEU A 60 5.17 12.92 -0.64
CA LEU A 60 5.25 12.87 0.82
C LEU A 60 6.64 13.22 1.38
N PHE A 61 7.70 13.21 0.55
CA PHE A 61 9.05 13.44 1.04
C PHE A 61 9.27 14.83 1.66
N PRO A 62 8.69 15.93 1.11
CA PRO A 62 8.78 17.25 1.75
C PRO A 62 8.25 17.30 3.18
N TYR A 63 7.35 16.39 3.55
CA TYR A 63 6.77 16.28 4.90
C TYR A 63 7.57 15.32 5.80
N VAL A 64 8.11 14.24 5.23
CA VAL A 64 8.87 13.22 5.97
C VAL A 64 10.31 13.65 6.23
N LYS A 65 10.99 14.20 5.21
CA LYS A 65 12.41 14.63 5.20
C LYS A 65 13.40 13.60 5.77
N ASN A 66 13.04 12.31 5.70
CA ASN A 66 13.85 11.21 6.22
C ASN A 66 13.55 9.91 5.46
N ALA A 67 14.45 9.53 4.55
CA ALA A 67 14.33 8.33 3.74
C ALA A 67 14.22 7.03 4.57
N LYS A 68 14.73 7.01 5.81
CA LYS A 68 14.65 5.82 6.68
C LYS A 68 13.21 5.45 7.06
N LEU A 69 12.28 6.41 7.00
CA LEU A 69 10.87 6.19 7.35
C LEU A 69 10.05 5.53 6.22
N TYR A 70 10.63 5.34 5.04
CA TYR A 70 9.97 4.67 3.91
C TYR A 70 10.17 3.15 3.90
N LYS A 71 11.06 2.64 4.75
CA LYS A 71 11.37 1.21 4.83
C LYS A 71 11.37 0.67 6.24
N CYS A 72 11.01 -0.59 6.32
CA CYS A 72 11.09 -1.38 7.53
C CYS A 72 12.55 -1.55 7.99
N PRO A 73 12.86 -1.36 9.28
CA PRO A 73 14.21 -1.60 9.82
C PRO A 73 14.69 -3.05 9.65
N THR A 74 13.75 -4.00 9.55
CA THR A 74 14.02 -5.43 9.32
C THR A 74 13.78 -5.84 7.86
N GLY A 75 13.69 -4.87 6.94
CA GLY A 75 13.58 -5.13 5.51
C GLY A 75 14.83 -5.82 4.95
N GLU A 76 14.68 -6.41 3.78
CA GLU A 76 15.78 -7.11 3.10
C GLU A 76 16.83 -6.12 2.57
N ARG A 77 18.06 -6.63 2.39
CA ARG A 77 19.16 -5.80 1.90
C ARG A 77 18.87 -5.34 0.47
N GLY A 78 18.89 -4.03 0.24
CA GLY A 78 18.62 -3.42 -1.06
C GLY A 78 17.18 -2.92 -1.24
N GLU A 79 16.29 -3.20 -0.27
CA GLU A 79 14.97 -2.57 -0.18
C GLU A 79 15.11 -1.09 0.24
N THR A 80 14.33 -0.24 -0.41
CA THR A 80 14.33 1.21 -0.18
C THR A 80 12.96 1.75 0.18
N VAL A 81 11.90 1.16 -0.36
CA VAL A 81 10.51 1.43 0.02
C VAL A 81 9.86 0.10 0.36
N THR A 82 9.28 -0.02 1.55
CA THR A 82 8.58 -1.25 1.97
C THR A 82 7.14 -1.05 2.41
N TYR A 83 6.77 0.20 2.68
CA TYR A 83 5.39 0.56 3.01
C TYR A 83 4.62 0.94 1.75
N HIS A 84 3.34 0.58 1.69
CA HIS A 84 2.48 0.89 0.55
C HIS A 84 1.19 1.52 1.02
N ILE A 85 0.73 2.53 0.27
CA ILE A 85 -0.61 3.07 0.48
C ILE A 85 -1.63 2.08 -0.08
N MET A 86 -2.66 1.81 0.70
CA MET A 86 -3.78 0.96 0.30
C MET A 86 -4.52 1.55 -0.91
N ILE A 87 -5.00 0.70 -1.81
CA ILE A 87 -5.76 1.13 -3.00
C ILE A 87 -6.99 1.99 -2.65
N SER A 88 -7.61 1.74 -1.48
CA SER A 88 -8.77 2.51 -1.00
C SER A 88 -8.44 3.95 -0.57
N MET A 89 -7.15 4.32 -0.51
CA MET A 89 -6.67 5.64 -0.10
C MET A 89 -5.89 6.33 -1.23
N GLY A 90 -6.61 6.84 -2.22
CA GLY A 90 -6.00 7.59 -3.33
C GLY A 90 -5.60 6.73 -4.54
N GLY A 91 -5.88 5.42 -4.56
CA GLY A 91 -5.58 4.53 -5.69
C GLY A 91 -6.33 4.87 -6.97
N THR A 92 -5.70 4.71 -8.14
CA THR A 92 -6.34 4.91 -9.45
C THR A 92 -6.45 3.56 -10.17
N VAL A 93 -7.65 2.98 -10.16
CA VAL A 93 -8.22 1.97 -11.08
C VAL A 93 -7.33 0.76 -11.45
N HIS A 94 -7.70 -0.40 -10.92
CA HIS A 94 -7.81 -1.64 -11.71
C HIS A 94 -9.28 -1.70 -12.17
N ASP A 95 -9.60 -2.18 -13.37
CA ASP A 95 -10.98 -2.17 -13.89
C ASP A 95 -11.98 -2.93 -12.99
N ASP A 96 -11.46 -3.83 -12.17
CA ASP A 96 -12.23 -4.65 -11.21
C ASP A 96 -12.51 -3.96 -9.87
N VAL A 97 -11.96 -2.75 -9.62
CA VAL A 97 -12.25 -1.98 -8.40
C VAL A 97 -13.29 -0.91 -8.69
N ASP A 98 -14.47 -1.12 -8.09
CA ASP A 98 -15.51 -0.11 -7.99
C ASP A 98 -14.96 1.20 -7.39
N LYS A 99 -14.88 2.23 -8.22
CA LYS A 99 -14.31 3.55 -7.89
C LYS A 99 -15.03 4.21 -6.71
N SER A 100 -16.28 3.86 -6.44
CA SER A 100 -17.03 4.38 -5.28
C SER A 100 -16.44 3.93 -3.93
N LYS A 101 -15.59 2.90 -3.93
CA LYS A 101 -14.94 2.34 -2.74
C LYS A 101 -13.56 2.96 -2.47
N ILE A 102 -13.11 3.89 -3.31
CA ILE A 102 -11.82 4.55 -3.18
C ILE A 102 -12.02 5.97 -2.66
N ASN A 103 -11.40 6.28 -1.53
CA ASN A 103 -11.34 7.65 -1.03
C ASN A 103 -10.31 8.45 -1.85
N LYS A 104 -10.72 9.65 -2.25
CA LYS A 104 -9.89 10.66 -2.94
C LYS A 104 -9.70 11.92 -2.11
N ASN A 105 -10.55 12.11 -1.10
CA ASN A 105 -10.43 13.19 -0.13
C ASN A 105 -10.55 12.62 1.29
N LYS A 106 -9.77 13.16 2.23
CA LYS A 106 -9.82 12.75 3.64
C LYS A 106 -11.22 12.88 4.26
N GLU A 107 -12.03 13.81 3.79
CA GLU A 107 -13.41 14.03 4.26
C GLU A 107 -14.37 12.88 3.91
N GLN A 108 -14.02 12.05 2.92
CA GLN A 108 -14.78 10.86 2.56
C GLN A 108 -14.56 9.71 3.55
N ILE A 109 -13.47 9.77 4.32
CA ILE A 109 -13.05 8.69 5.21
C ILE A 109 -13.94 8.68 6.46
N ARG A 110 -14.81 7.69 6.53
CA ARG A 110 -15.64 7.42 7.70
C ARG A 110 -14.91 6.46 8.65
N ARG A 111 -14.96 6.78 9.96
CA ARG A 111 -14.28 6.04 11.04
C ARG A 111 -12.77 5.91 10.76
N PRO A 112 -12.00 7.01 10.82
CA PRO A 112 -10.58 7.02 10.42
C PRO A 112 -9.71 6.02 11.20
N SER A 113 -10.06 5.74 12.46
CA SER A 113 -9.43 4.72 13.31
C SER A 113 -9.55 3.29 12.78
N ASP A 114 -10.45 3.04 11.82
CA ASP A 114 -10.68 1.69 11.30
C ASP A 114 -10.17 1.55 9.86
N LYS A 115 -9.57 2.61 9.30
CA LYS A 115 -9.25 2.68 7.88
C LYS A 115 -7.76 2.64 7.67
N PHE A 116 -7.29 1.58 7.03
CA PHE A 116 -5.87 1.43 6.74
C PHE A 116 -5.42 2.45 5.70
N VAL A 117 -4.24 3.02 5.93
CA VAL A 117 -3.54 3.91 4.99
C VAL A 117 -2.31 3.20 4.46
N PHE A 118 -1.39 2.79 5.34
CA PHE A 118 -0.17 2.06 4.93
C PHE A 118 -0.16 0.63 5.45
N VAL A 119 0.45 -0.28 4.69
CA VAL A 119 0.86 -1.63 5.10
C VAL A 119 2.34 -1.85 4.79
N ASP A 120 3.04 -2.63 5.61
CA ASP A 120 4.35 -3.16 5.25
C ASP A 120 4.18 -4.34 4.29
N GLU A 121 4.34 -4.07 3.00
CA GLU A 121 4.23 -5.05 1.91
C GLU A 121 5.57 -5.75 1.62
N GLY A 122 6.65 -5.24 2.17
CA GLY A 122 7.97 -5.77 1.89
C GLY A 122 8.57 -5.16 0.63
N VAL A 123 9.04 -5.95 -0.34
CA VAL A 123 9.59 -5.34 -1.56
C VAL A 123 8.47 -4.65 -2.32
N ALA A 124 8.59 -3.34 -2.53
CA ALA A 124 7.65 -2.60 -3.38
C ALA A 124 7.62 -3.17 -4.81
N PRO A 125 6.50 -3.77 -5.27
CA PRO A 125 6.35 -4.01 -6.69
C PRO A 125 6.28 -2.63 -7.38
N PRO A 126 7.05 -2.40 -8.45
CA PRO A 126 6.86 -1.19 -9.24
C PRO A 126 5.42 -1.19 -9.77
N HIS A 127 4.76 -0.03 -9.73
CA HIS A 127 3.48 0.19 -10.39
C HIS A 127 2.28 -0.51 -9.73
N SER A 128 2.17 -0.54 -8.41
CA SER A 128 0.87 -0.84 -7.76
C SER A 128 0.76 -0.27 -6.35
N PRO A 129 -0.42 0.19 -5.91
CA PRO A 129 -0.78 0.18 -4.50
C PRO A 129 -1.10 -1.25 -4.04
N TRP A 130 -1.10 -1.49 -2.73
CA TRP A 130 -1.57 -2.78 -2.21
C TRP A 130 -3.10 -2.85 -2.25
N ALA A 131 -3.63 -3.89 -2.88
CA ALA A 131 -5.02 -4.01 -3.27
C ALA A 131 -5.58 -5.41 -2.97
N GLN A 132 -6.87 -5.44 -2.63
CA GLN A 132 -7.62 -6.68 -2.41
C GLN A 132 -8.97 -6.61 -3.12
N HIS A 133 -9.46 -7.76 -3.58
CA HIS A 133 -10.71 -7.84 -4.30
C HIS A 133 -11.88 -7.29 -3.45
N PRO A 134 -12.65 -6.30 -3.92
CA PRO A 134 -13.67 -5.65 -3.10
C PRO A 134 -14.93 -6.50 -2.89
N THR A 135 -15.34 -7.31 -3.88
CA THR A 135 -16.62 -8.05 -3.90
C THR A 135 -16.51 -9.57 -3.89
N HIS A 136 -15.32 -10.14 -3.81
CA HIS A 136 -15.11 -11.59 -3.70
C HIS A 136 -14.02 -11.86 -2.67
N ARG A 137 -14.09 -13.00 -1.99
CA ARG A 137 -13.01 -13.50 -1.15
C ARG A 137 -11.83 -13.95 -2.00
N THR A 138 -11.01 -13.01 -2.44
CA THR A 138 -9.86 -13.30 -3.32
C THR A 138 -8.69 -12.41 -2.98
N TRP A 139 -7.61 -13.02 -2.52
CA TRP A 139 -6.31 -12.38 -2.39
C TRP A 139 -5.84 -11.94 -3.76
N TRP A 140 -5.72 -10.63 -3.95
CA TRP A 140 -5.11 -10.04 -5.12
C TRP A 140 -3.62 -9.92 -4.89
N ASP A 141 -3.23 -9.09 -3.92
CA ASP A 141 -1.85 -9.02 -3.49
C ASP A 141 -1.58 -9.96 -2.32
N GLN A 142 -0.39 -10.56 -2.32
CA GLN A 142 0.05 -11.45 -1.25
C GLN A 142 0.09 -10.72 0.10
N PRO A 143 -0.48 -11.28 1.17
CA PRO A 143 -0.25 -10.79 2.53
C PRO A 143 1.21 -10.99 2.91
N THR A 144 1.76 -10.07 3.72
CA THR A 144 3.14 -10.20 4.17
C THR A 144 3.28 -10.92 5.49
N ASN A 145 4.36 -11.67 5.62
CA ASN A 145 4.72 -12.35 6.86
C ASN A 145 6.10 -11.94 7.38
N ARG A 146 6.38 -10.63 7.37
CA ARG A 146 7.68 -10.12 7.83
C ARG A 146 7.80 -10.05 9.34
N HIS A 147 6.68 -9.94 10.05
CA HIS A 147 6.63 -9.61 11.48
C HIS A 147 6.06 -10.76 12.31
N GLY A 148 6.57 -11.97 12.10
CA GLY A 148 6.25 -13.14 12.94
C GLY A 148 4.78 -13.58 12.83
N ASN A 149 4.36 -14.03 11.66
CA ASN A 149 2.98 -14.39 11.28
C ASN A 149 2.03 -13.20 11.24
N GLY A 150 2.51 -12.04 10.78
CA GLY A 150 1.71 -10.81 10.72
C GLY A 150 2.43 -9.67 10.02
N THR A 151 1.73 -8.53 9.96
CA THR A 151 2.27 -7.28 9.42
C THR A 151 1.74 -6.05 10.17
N ASN A 152 2.36 -4.90 9.91
CA ASN A 152 1.98 -3.63 10.50
C ASN A 152 1.10 -2.83 9.54
N PHE A 153 0.02 -2.28 10.10
CA PHE A 153 -0.87 -1.35 9.42
C PHE A 153 -0.80 0.01 10.10
N SER A 154 -1.05 1.06 9.34
CA SER A 154 -1.31 2.38 9.88
C SER A 154 -2.69 2.88 9.45
N PHE A 155 -3.25 3.80 10.20
CA PHE A 155 -4.65 4.17 10.11
C PHE A 155 -4.83 5.64 9.80
N ALA A 156 -6.00 6.01 9.28
CA ALA A 156 -6.26 7.36 8.77
C ALA A 156 -6.32 8.44 9.87
N ASP A 157 -6.43 8.06 11.14
CA ASP A 157 -6.27 8.97 12.29
C ASP A 157 -4.79 9.15 12.75
N GLY A 158 -3.86 8.40 12.14
CA GLY A 158 -2.42 8.51 12.38
C GLY A 158 -1.82 7.43 13.28
N HIS A 159 -2.61 6.55 13.89
CA HIS A 159 -2.05 5.45 14.69
C HIS A 159 -1.56 4.28 13.81
N SER A 160 -0.88 3.32 14.44
CA SER A 160 -0.42 2.09 13.80
C SER A 160 -0.64 0.90 14.72
N GLU A 161 -0.94 -0.26 14.13
CA GLU A 161 -1.15 -1.51 14.85
C GLU A 161 -0.49 -2.67 14.11
N TYR A 162 -0.04 -3.65 14.89
CA TYR A 162 0.37 -4.94 14.37
C TYR A 162 -0.84 -5.87 14.29
N TYR A 163 -1.03 -6.52 13.15
CA TYR A 163 -2.04 -7.56 12.99
C TYR A 163 -1.38 -8.93 12.80
N LYS A 164 -1.74 -9.86 13.68
CA LYS A 164 -1.34 -11.27 13.64
C LYS A 164 -2.32 -12.03 12.75
N TRP A 165 -1.84 -12.62 11.66
CA TRP A 165 -2.62 -13.53 10.84
C TRP A 165 -3.05 -14.74 11.67
N ARG A 166 -4.33 -15.07 11.60
CA ARG A 166 -4.96 -16.14 12.39
C ARG A 166 -5.12 -17.41 11.59
N ASN A 167 -5.41 -17.29 10.30
CA ASN A 167 -5.60 -18.45 9.44
C ASN A 167 -4.25 -19.00 8.97
N LYS A 168 -4.11 -20.33 9.06
CA LYS A 168 -2.95 -21.04 8.54
C LYS A 168 -2.77 -20.80 7.03
N ALA A 169 -3.87 -20.75 6.27
CA ALA A 169 -3.85 -20.48 4.84
C ALA A 169 -3.29 -19.09 4.52
N THR A 170 -3.59 -18.06 5.32
CA THR A 170 -3.00 -16.72 5.17
C THR A 170 -1.49 -16.77 5.38
N ILE A 171 -1.03 -17.46 6.43
CA ILE A 171 0.38 -17.58 6.76
C ILE A 171 1.14 -18.36 5.66
N GLU A 172 0.55 -19.46 5.18
CA GLU A 172 1.10 -20.26 4.08
C GLU A 172 1.18 -19.46 2.78
N LEU A 173 0.13 -18.69 2.46
CA LEU A 173 0.14 -17.79 1.32
C LEU A 173 1.23 -16.71 1.48
N ALA A 174 1.34 -16.12 2.65
CA ALA A 174 2.31 -15.07 2.93
C ALA A 174 3.77 -15.54 2.88
N ASN A 175 4.02 -16.81 3.19
CA ASN A 175 5.33 -17.47 3.06
C ASN A 175 5.61 -17.99 1.64
N GLY A 176 4.67 -17.84 0.70
CA GLY A 176 4.81 -18.26 -0.68
C GLY A 176 5.91 -17.50 -1.43
N PRO A 177 6.42 -18.06 -2.53
CA PRO A 177 7.48 -17.41 -3.31
C PRO A 177 6.96 -16.15 -4.03
N GLY A 178 7.60 -15.02 -3.78
CA GLY A 178 7.31 -13.72 -4.40
C GLY A 178 6.49 -12.79 -3.51
N SER A 179 6.61 -11.48 -3.74
CA SER A 179 5.63 -10.48 -3.30
C SER A 179 4.94 -9.97 -4.57
N GLY A 180 3.61 -9.93 -4.57
CA GLY A 180 2.86 -9.42 -5.72
C GLY A 180 1.49 -10.07 -5.91
N TRP A 181 1.02 -10.01 -7.15
CA TRP A 181 -0.30 -10.47 -7.56
C TRP A 181 -0.42 -12.01 -7.54
N VAL A 182 -1.25 -12.54 -6.65
CA VAL A 182 -1.46 -13.97 -6.45
C VAL A 182 -2.80 -14.47 -7.02
N ASN A 183 -3.84 -13.63 -7.06
CA ASN A 183 -5.19 -13.97 -7.51
C ASN A 183 -5.70 -15.33 -6.99
N ARG A 184 -5.78 -15.47 -5.66
CA ARG A 184 -6.08 -16.73 -4.97
C ARG A 184 -7.35 -16.62 -4.15
N SER A 185 -8.19 -17.67 -4.16
CA SER A 185 -9.35 -17.74 -3.27
C SER A 185 -8.93 -17.52 -1.81
N ALA A 186 -9.73 -16.74 -1.09
CA ALA A 186 -9.51 -16.43 0.31
C ALA A 186 -10.43 -17.20 1.26
N GLU A 187 -11.22 -18.16 0.77
CA GLU A 187 -12.20 -18.89 1.60
C GLU A 187 -11.56 -19.60 2.81
N ASP A 188 -10.41 -20.26 2.63
CA ASP A 188 -9.67 -20.92 3.73
C ASP A 188 -8.97 -19.92 4.68
N SER A 189 -9.05 -18.62 4.36
CA SER A 189 -8.45 -17.49 5.08
C SER A 189 -9.47 -16.37 5.36
N ALA A 190 -10.76 -16.74 5.43
CA ALA A 190 -11.86 -15.77 5.46
C ALA A 190 -11.79 -14.81 6.65
N GLU A 191 -11.35 -15.25 7.83
CA GLU A 191 -11.28 -14.37 9.00
C GLU A 191 -10.29 -13.21 8.79
N ASP A 192 -9.07 -13.53 8.36
CA ASP A 192 -8.04 -12.54 8.06
C ASP A 192 -8.43 -11.65 6.87
N TYR A 193 -9.01 -12.25 5.82
CA TYR A 193 -9.41 -11.52 4.63
C TYR A 193 -10.60 -10.59 4.88
N ASP A 194 -11.61 -11.04 5.61
CA ASP A 194 -12.79 -10.23 5.95
C ASP A 194 -12.39 -9.05 6.85
N TRP A 195 -11.49 -9.25 7.82
CA TRP A 195 -10.94 -8.17 8.64
C TRP A 195 -10.24 -7.13 7.76
N LEU A 196 -9.42 -7.60 6.83
CA LEU A 196 -8.68 -6.76 5.90
C LEU A 196 -9.60 -5.92 5.00
N VAL A 197 -10.58 -6.56 4.36
CA VAL A 197 -11.56 -5.89 3.47
C VAL A 197 -12.38 -4.84 4.24
N ARG A 198 -12.74 -5.11 5.50
CA ARG A 198 -13.40 -4.11 6.37
C ARG A 198 -12.51 -2.90 6.63
N GLY A 199 -11.20 -3.10 6.83
CA GLY A 199 -10.26 -2.00 7.00
C GLY A 199 -10.00 -1.20 5.72
N LEU A 200 -9.96 -1.86 4.55
CA LEU A 200 -9.80 -1.18 3.26
C LEU A 200 -11.06 -0.40 2.87
N PHE A 201 -12.22 -1.06 2.84
CA PHE A 201 -13.44 -0.56 2.18
C PHE A 201 -14.59 -0.27 3.14
N GLY A 202 -14.40 -0.47 4.45
CA GLY A 202 -15.37 -0.17 5.51
C GLY A 202 -16.44 -1.23 5.74
N ARG A 203 -16.62 -2.19 4.83
CA ARG A 203 -17.57 -3.31 4.92
C ARG A 203 -17.22 -4.41 3.92
N LEU A 204 -17.87 -5.57 4.07
CA LEU A 204 -17.88 -6.62 3.05
C LEU A 204 -18.93 -6.31 1.98
N TYR A 205 -18.70 -6.78 0.76
CA TYR A 205 -19.60 -6.60 -0.39
C TYR A 205 -20.04 -7.94 -1.02
N TYR A 206 -19.93 -9.03 -0.26
CA TYR A 206 -20.39 -10.38 -0.57
C TYR A 206 -21.14 -10.96 0.63
#